data_AF-A0A4Q0XXN2-F1
#
_entry.id   AF-A0A4Q0XXN2-F1
#
_cell.length_a   1.000
_cell.length_b   1.000
_cell.length_c   1.000
_cell.angle_alpha   90.00
_cell.angle_beta   90.00
_cell.angle_gamma   90.00
#
_symmetry.space_group_name_H-M   'P 1'
#
loop_
_entity.id
_entity.type
_entity.pdbx_description
1 polymer ?
#
loop_
_entity_poly.entity_id
_entity_poly.type
_entity_poly.pdbx_seq_one_letter_code
_entity_poly.pdbx_strand_id
1 'polypeptide(L)'
;MNCRINLLNYKNNETIGVVDGNYSVYKLNGESSVNKPYIFNLVFVSDEYIEVEDIVDTDVEIKLRDDVNPLVKKTIYGKIFKAKEDSIVSRKYLYEVQIVSPLYYLNLNNRYEIFHEKKTSDIITEIINRYAQILNLKIDVKIDLLQAPIREYTTQYNQSDLKFIQMLCEEEGYSLIIDYSSNDPYTITLCELNEHVTVKTYSSTCNFNHSKKFTSTYYVEDYYDKDKPSLEYKISTGSSMSSSIEDNESTRQLRVDIKREKLRDKLNILDESLFKDLNRYNKIDSKREYVKSNEIEGNSQELNIQDCLCITLEDEKANKKIDSIILEVKYEGFFPNALDEYKQSINENKKHQLQYEINFVAIPKDITYKPPIKIKKPRIPGILTARVSNGESNTKDYENTIDVDEQGRIKVLFHFETNQTSSCYLRLSNFYSGTNFGSQFLPRVNSEVIVSFINGDPDLPIIIGTLHNGENKNPVNLPKEKTKSFIKTYSIPQYEDKEGYNEIAFEDKRGDENLSLRAQKDMNTLVFNDEFKHVQNNSKTIIDNDKEETVEANSILTVNKDYTQNIKENQINTVEKEKITTVK
;
A
#
# COMPACT_ATOMS: atom_id res chain seq x y z
N MET A 1 27.11 -23.99 -30.59
CA MET A 1 25.91 -23.24 -30.22
C MET A 1 26.04 -21.82 -30.73
N ASN A 2 24.95 -21.23 -31.22
CA ASN A 2 24.94 -19.88 -31.79
C ASN A 2 23.90 -19.00 -31.08
N CYS A 3 24.26 -17.75 -30.82
CA CYS A 3 23.39 -16.73 -30.22
C CYS A 3 23.40 -15.48 -31.10
N ARG A 4 22.20 -15.01 -31.46
CA ARG A 4 22.02 -13.78 -32.25
C ARG A 4 21.03 -12.84 -31.58
N ILE A 5 21.24 -11.54 -31.72
CA ILE A 5 20.31 -10.49 -31.32
C ILE A 5 19.77 -9.82 -32.58
N ASN A 6 18.45 -9.71 -32.68
CA ASN A 6 17.78 -8.98 -33.74
C ASN A 6 17.15 -7.69 -33.15
N LEU A 7 17.52 -6.52 -33.67
CA LEU A 7 16.94 -5.24 -33.31
C LEU A 7 15.71 -5.00 -34.18
N LEU A 8 14.51 -5.11 -33.60
CA LEU A 8 13.25 -5.18 -34.35
C LEU A 8 12.77 -3.81 -34.86
N ASN A 9 13.01 -2.76 -34.08
CA ASN A 9 12.53 -1.40 -34.36
C ASN A 9 13.68 -0.38 -34.57
N TYR A 10 14.88 -0.87 -34.87
CA TYR A 10 16.06 -0.05 -35.17
C TYR A 10 15.98 0.54 -36.59
N LYS A 11 16.38 1.81 -36.76
CA LYS A 11 16.14 2.67 -37.94
C LYS A 11 16.13 1.94 -39.31
N ASN A 12 14.98 2.02 -39.98
CA ASN A 12 14.82 2.05 -41.43
C ASN A 12 15.35 3.39 -41.97
N ASN A 13 16.64 3.52 -42.27
CA ASN A 13 17.08 4.56 -43.21
C ASN A 13 16.98 3.98 -44.62
N GLU A 14 15.93 4.35 -45.35
CA GLU A 14 15.61 3.93 -46.74
C GLU A 14 16.69 4.31 -47.80
N THR A 15 17.91 4.69 -47.41
CA THR A 15 18.93 5.19 -48.34
C THR A 15 20.20 4.34 -48.45
N ILE A 16 20.34 3.25 -47.70
CA ILE A 16 21.43 2.29 -47.92
C ILE A 16 20.85 0.88 -47.78
N GLY A 17 20.82 0.15 -48.89
CA GLY A 17 20.25 -1.19 -48.94
C GLY A 17 20.86 -2.13 -47.90
N VAL A 18 19.98 -2.66 -47.04
CA VAL A 18 20.17 -3.83 -46.18
C VAL A 18 21.32 -3.73 -45.17
N VAL A 19 21.01 -3.24 -43.98
CA VAL A 19 21.69 -3.70 -42.75
C VAL A 19 20.67 -4.55 -42.00
N ASP A 20 20.81 -5.88 -42.09
CA ASP A 20 20.04 -6.80 -41.26
C ASP A 20 20.33 -6.43 -39.81
N GLY A 21 19.31 -6.07 -39.02
CA GLY A 21 19.43 -5.76 -37.59
C GLY A 21 19.84 -6.94 -36.71
N ASN A 22 20.44 -7.97 -37.32
CA ASN A 22 20.73 -9.29 -36.77
C ASN A 22 22.23 -9.44 -36.54
N TYR A 23 22.64 -9.31 -35.29
CA TYR A 23 24.03 -9.30 -34.87
C TYR A 23 24.41 -10.57 -34.10
N SER A 24 25.66 -11.00 -34.23
CA SER A 24 26.20 -12.13 -33.47
C SER A 24 26.49 -11.71 -32.03
N VAL A 25 26.03 -12.51 -31.07
CA VAL A 25 26.24 -12.26 -29.63
C VAL A 25 27.53 -12.95 -29.20
N TYR A 26 28.46 -12.21 -28.61
CA TYR A 26 29.72 -12.70 -28.05
C TYR A 26 29.57 -13.25 -26.64
N LYS A 27 28.79 -12.56 -25.80
CA LYS A 27 28.57 -12.92 -24.39
C LYS A 27 27.12 -12.65 -23.99
N LEU A 28 26.53 -13.53 -23.19
CA LEU A 28 25.18 -13.39 -22.65
C LEU A 28 25.19 -13.73 -21.16
N ASN A 29 24.71 -12.80 -20.33
CA ASN A 29 24.45 -13.02 -18.92
C ASN A 29 23.02 -12.59 -18.62
N GLY A 30 22.18 -13.46 -18.07
CA GLY A 30 20.78 -13.13 -17.80
C GLY A 30 20.27 -13.64 -16.47
N GLU A 31 19.19 -13.04 -15.98
CA GLU A 31 18.41 -13.51 -14.84
C GLU A 31 16.92 -13.43 -15.20
N SER A 32 16.19 -14.53 -15.00
CA SER A 32 14.73 -14.56 -15.03
C SER A 32 14.21 -15.25 -13.78
N SER A 33 13.11 -14.75 -13.21
CA SER A 33 12.55 -15.32 -11.98
C SER A 33 11.08 -14.97 -11.81
N VAL A 34 10.34 -15.81 -11.08
CA VAL A 34 8.96 -15.51 -10.68
C VAL A 34 8.93 -14.19 -9.90
N ASN A 35 7.97 -13.31 -10.23
CA ASN A 35 7.73 -12.01 -9.59
C ASN A 35 8.75 -10.91 -9.87
N LYS A 36 9.79 -11.13 -10.67
CA LYS A 36 10.70 -10.06 -11.09
C LYS A 36 10.79 -9.95 -12.60
N PRO A 37 10.87 -8.73 -13.16
CA PRO A 37 11.20 -8.55 -14.55
C PRO A 37 12.57 -9.18 -14.85
N TYR A 38 12.66 -9.91 -15.96
CA TYR A 38 13.92 -10.48 -16.43
C TYR A 38 14.86 -9.39 -16.92
N ILE A 39 16.16 -9.66 -16.81
CA ILE A 39 17.24 -8.77 -17.26
C ILE A 39 18.30 -9.62 -17.96
N PHE A 40 18.70 -9.23 -19.16
CA PHE A 40 19.76 -9.86 -19.94
C PHE A 40 20.79 -8.81 -20.33
N ASN A 41 22.02 -8.97 -19.85
CA ASN A 41 23.16 -8.21 -20.31
C ASN A 41 23.88 -9.01 -21.39
N LEU A 42 24.05 -8.45 -22.57
CA LEU A 42 24.76 -9.11 -23.66
C LEU A 42 25.76 -8.20 -24.33
N VAL A 43 26.76 -8.81 -24.94
CA VAL A 43 27.72 -8.14 -25.81
C VAL A 43 27.51 -8.66 -27.22
N PHE A 44 27.15 -7.80 -28.16
CA PHE A 44 27.01 -8.17 -29.57
C PHE A 44 28.05 -7.48 -30.44
N VAL A 45 28.29 -8.07 -31.61
CA VAL A 45 29.33 -7.66 -32.55
C VAL A 45 28.68 -7.06 -33.80
N SER A 46 29.11 -5.87 -34.18
CA SER A 46 28.75 -5.20 -35.44
C SER A 46 29.97 -4.99 -36.32
N ASP A 47 29.79 -5.14 -37.64
CA ASP A 47 30.83 -4.81 -38.62
C ASP A 47 30.88 -3.30 -38.90
N GLU A 48 29.80 -2.58 -38.63
CA GLU A 48 29.69 -1.13 -38.79
C GLU A 48 29.59 -0.41 -37.44
N TYR A 49 30.00 0.86 -37.43
CA TYR A 49 29.80 1.72 -36.28
C TYR A 49 28.32 2.05 -36.12
N ILE A 50 27.82 1.95 -34.89
CA ILE A 50 26.43 2.21 -34.51
C ILE A 50 26.46 3.22 -33.38
N GLU A 51 25.74 4.32 -33.57
CA GLU A 51 25.51 5.31 -32.51
C GLU A 51 24.66 4.67 -31.40
N VAL A 52 25.11 4.78 -30.15
CA VAL A 52 24.46 4.12 -29.00
C VAL A 52 23.03 4.63 -28.80
N GLU A 53 22.78 5.92 -29.08
CA GLU A 53 21.47 6.55 -29.01
C GLU A 53 20.44 5.90 -29.95
N ASP A 54 20.90 5.30 -31.04
CA ASP A 54 20.00 4.65 -32.01
C ASP A 54 19.57 3.26 -31.55
N ILE A 55 20.32 2.64 -30.63
CA ILE A 55 20.05 1.29 -30.10
C ILE A 55 19.18 1.32 -28.84
N VAL A 56 19.34 2.33 -27.98
CA VAL A 56 18.56 2.44 -26.74
C VAL A 56 17.06 2.55 -27.05
N ASP A 57 16.22 1.94 -26.21
CA ASP A 57 14.76 1.87 -26.36
C ASP A 57 14.27 1.01 -27.55
N THR A 58 15.15 0.29 -28.25
CA THR A 58 14.72 -0.64 -29.31
C THR A 58 14.20 -1.96 -28.74
N ASP A 59 13.13 -2.50 -29.35
CA ASP A 59 12.67 -3.87 -29.09
C ASP A 59 13.63 -4.87 -29.75
N VAL A 60 13.87 -5.98 -29.06
CA VAL A 60 14.85 -6.97 -29.48
C VAL A 60 14.34 -8.39 -29.35
N GLU A 61 14.91 -9.25 -30.18
CA GLU A 61 14.71 -10.69 -30.16
C GLU A 61 16.07 -11.39 -30.09
N ILE A 62 16.34 -12.06 -28.97
CA ILE A 62 17.53 -12.89 -28.78
C ILE A 62 17.18 -14.32 -29.17
N LYS A 63 17.96 -14.92 -30.07
CA LYS A 63 17.81 -16.31 -30.54
C LYS A 63 19.03 -17.12 -30.13
N LEU A 64 18.81 -18.05 -29.21
CA LEU A 64 19.75 -19.12 -28.89
C LEU A 64 19.38 -20.37 -29.69
N ARG A 65 20.35 -20.94 -30.41
CA ARG A 65 20.17 -22.18 -31.18
C ARG A 65 21.31 -23.15 -30.90
N ASP A 66 20.95 -24.41 -30.77
CA ASP A 66 21.93 -25.49 -30.83
C ASP A 66 22.29 -25.76 -32.30
N ASP A 67 23.58 -25.76 -32.61
CA ASP A 67 24.08 -26.04 -33.98
C ASP A 67 23.97 -27.53 -34.32
N VAL A 68 23.93 -28.40 -33.30
CA VAL A 68 23.82 -29.86 -33.46
C VAL A 68 22.37 -30.27 -33.65
N ASN A 69 21.44 -29.62 -32.94
CA ASN A 69 20.00 -29.86 -33.06
C ASN A 69 19.22 -28.56 -33.33
N PRO A 70 19.01 -28.18 -34.60
CA PRO A 70 18.37 -26.92 -34.98
C PRO A 70 16.90 -26.78 -34.51
N LEU A 71 16.26 -27.87 -34.08
CA LEU A 71 14.91 -27.85 -33.51
C LEU A 71 14.89 -27.29 -32.08
N VAL A 72 16.03 -27.32 -31.38
CA VAL A 72 16.18 -26.77 -30.04
C VAL A 72 16.59 -25.31 -30.16
N LYS A 73 15.63 -24.41 -29.96
CA LYS A 73 15.81 -22.97 -29.97
C LYS A 73 15.14 -22.33 -28.78
N LYS A 74 15.75 -21.27 -28.23
CA LYS A 74 15.15 -20.39 -27.23
C LYS A 74 15.11 -18.98 -27.79
N THR A 75 13.94 -18.38 -27.75
CA THR A 75 13.74 -16.98 -28.14
C THR A 75 13.41 -16.17 -26.89
N ILE A 76 14.07 -15.03 -26.73
CA ILE A 76 13.87 -14.11 -25.62
C ILE A 76 13.63 -12.73 -26.21
N TYR A 77 12.47 -12.17 -25.96
CA TYR A 77 12.12 -10.82 -26.33
C TYR A 77 12.37 -9.86 -25.16
N GLY A 78 12.58 -8.60 -25.48
CA GLY A 78 12.71 -7.53 -24.49
C GLY A 78 13.02 -6.20 -25.16
N LYS A 79 13.39 -5.21 -24.36
CA LYS A 79 13.71 -3.86 -24.83
C LYS A 79 15.06 -3.42 -24.29
N ILE A 80 15.88 -2.76 -25.12
CA ILE A 80 17.20 -2.26 -24.70
C ILE A 80 16.99 -1.07 -23.76
N PHE A 81 17.30 -1.27 -22.49
CA PHE A 81 17.23 -0.25 -21.45
C PHE A 81 18.49 0.61 -21.38
N LYS A 82 19.65 0.00 -21.63
CA LYS A 82 20.95 0.66 -21.59
C LYS A 82 21.84 0.06 -22.67
N ALA A 83 22.60 0.89 -23.35
CA ALA A 83 23.63 0.47 -24.29
C ALA A 83 24.92 1.25 -24.01
N LYS A 84 26.06 0.66 -24.31
CA LYS A 84 27.38 1.32 -24.33
C LYS A 84 28.27 0.67 -25.37
N GLU A 85 29.19 1.46 -25.91
CA GLU A 85 30.35 0.93 -26.62
C GLU A 85 31.21 0.11 -25.66
N ASP A 86 31.75 -1.02 -26.14
CA ASP A 86 32.67 -1.86 -25.39
C ASP A 86 34.09 -1.75 -25.98
N SER A 87 34.46 -2.64 -26.89
CA SER A 87 35.81 -2.72 -27.46
C SER A 87 35.76 -2.84 -28.98
N ILE A 88 36.86 -2.49 -29.66
CA ILE A 88 37.04 -2.75 -31.09
C ILE A 88 38.03 -3.90 -31.25
N VAL A 89 37.57 -5.02 -31.82
CA VAL A 89 38.38 -6.23 -31.99
C VAL A 89 38.29 -6.68 -33.44
N SER A 90 39.44 -6.91 -34.09
CA SER A 90 39.49 -7.37 -35.49
C SER A 90 38.69 -6.51 -36.49
N ARG A 91 38.68 -5.17 -36.30
CA ARG A 91 37.89 -4.19 -37.07
C ARG A 91 36.37 -4.32 -36.90
N LYS A 92 35.90 -5.03 -35.88
CA LYS A 92 34.50 -5.10 -35.48
C LYS A 92 34.26 -4.31 -34.20
N TYR A 93 33.08 -3.72 -34.09
CA TYR A 93 32.65 -2.94 -32.94
C TYR A 93 31.82 -3.83 -32.00
N LEU A 94 32.18 -3.87 -30.73
CA LEU A 94 31.42 -4.57 -29.71
C LEU A 94 30.58 -3.57 -28.92
N TYR A 95 29.32 -3.94 -28.65
CA TYR A 95 28.39 -3.14 -27.84
C TYR A 95 27.87 -4.00 -26.70
N GLU A 96 27.92 -3.44 -25.49
CA GLU A 96 27.29 -4.05 -24.33
C GLU A 96 25.91 -3.41 -24.11
N VAL A 97 24.87 -4.24 -24.09
CA VAL A 97 23.49 -3.80 -23.91
C VAL A 97 22.83 -4.55 -22.76
N GLN A 98 21.99 -3.83 -22.03
CA GLN A 98 21.08 -4.37 -21.02
C GLN A 98 19.67 -4.37 -21.57
N ILE A 99 19.12 -5.57 -21.70
CA ILE A 99 17.79 -5.85 -22.20
C ILE A 99 16.91 -6.22 -21.02
N VAL A 100 15.73 -5.63 -20.94
CA VAL A 100 14.81 -5.80 -19.82
C VAL A 100 13.41 -6.14 -20.34
N SER A 101 12.61 -6.75 -19.48
CA SER A 101 11.16 -6.76 -19.67
C SER A 101 10.64 -5.32 -19.75
N PRO A 102 9.70 -4.96 -20.64
CA PRO A 102 9.11 -3.63 -20.64
C PRO A 102 8.47 -3.24 -19.30
N LEU A 103 8.03 -4.22 -18.50
CA LEU A 103 7.54 -4.00 -17.14
C LEU A 103 8.60 -3.33 -16.22
N TYR A 104 9.89 -3.47 -16.52
CA TYR A 104 10.99 -2.84 -15.78
C TYR A 104 10.90 -1.31 -15.78
N TYR A 105 10.35 -0.68 -16.83
CA TYR A 105 10.21 0.77 -16.94
C TYR A 105 9.30 1.35 -15.84
N LEU A 106 8.38 0.56 -15.29
CA LEU A 106 7.52 0.97 -14.17
C LEU A 106 8.30 1.16 -12.86
N ASN A 107 9.59 0.83 -12.82
CA ASN A 107 10.49 1.15 -11.70
C ASN A 107 11.03 2.59 -11.74
N LEU A 108 10.90 3.28 -12.88
CA LEU A 108 11.45 4.62 -13.10
C LEU A 108 10.51 5.75 -12.66
N ASN A 109 9.29 5.41 -12.24
CA ASN A 109 8.32 6.39 -11.76
C ASN A 109 8.24 6.39 -10.23
N ASN A 110 7.51 7.37 -9.72
CA ASN A 110 7.13 7.46 -8.33
C ASN A 110 5.71 8.02 -8.26
N ARG A 111 4.84 7.41 -7.46
CA ARG A 111 3.43 7.78 -7.38
C ARG A 111 2.94 7.95 -5.95
N TYR A 112 1.88 8.73 -5.85
CA TYR A 112 1.09 9.02 -4.67
C TYR A 112 -0.37 8.92 -5.08
N GLU A 113 -0.95 7.75 -4.83
CA GLU A 113 -2.27 7.38 -5.34
C GLU A 113 -3.03 6.51 -4.32
N ILE A 114 -4.32 6.76 -4.20
CA ILE A 114 -5.24 6.06 -3.30
C ILE A 114 -6.21 5.19 -4.11
N PHE A 115 -6.39 3.95 -3.65
CA PHE A 115 -7.33 2.97 -4.21
C PHE A 115 -8.38 2.59 -3.16
N HIS A 116 -9.66 2.67 -3.56
CA HIS A 116 -10.83 2.32 -2.72
C HIS A 116 -11.52 1.06 -3.20
N GLU A 117 -11.99 0.24 -2.26
CA GLU A 117 -12.90 -0.89 -2.49
C GLU A 117 -12.51 -1.80 -3.68
N LYS A 118 -11.20 -2.00 -3.89
CA LYS A 118 -10.65 -2.75 -5.01
C LYS A 118 -9.94 -4.02 -4.54
N LYS A 119 -9.98 -5.06 -5.37
CA LYS A 119 -9.11 -6.23 -5.18
C LYS A 119 -7.71 -5.89 -5.66
N THR A 120 -6.71 -6.58 -5.13
CA THR A 120 -5.32 -6.46 -5.60
C THR A 120 -5.19 -6.71 -7.10
N SER A 121 -5.95 -7.66 -7.66
CA SER A 121 -5.97 -7.93 -9.11
C SER A 121 -6.40 -6.71 -9.92
N ASP A 122 -7.38 -5.97 -9.42
CA ASP A 122 -7.98 -4.85 -10.12
C ASP A 122 -7.01 -3.66 -10.12
N ILE A 123 -6.36 -3.42 -8.97
CA ILE A 123 -5.30 -2.40 -8.82
C ILE A 123 -4.14 -2.69 -9.78
N ILE A 124 -3.61 -3.92 -9.77
CA ILE A 124 -2.50 -4.31 -10.64
C ILE A 124 -2.88 -4.19 -12.12
N THR A 125 -4.11 -4.59 -12.47
CA THR A 125 -4.62 -4.50 -13.84
C THR A 125 -4.75 -3.06 -14.30
N GLU A 126 -5.26 -2.17 -13.47
CA GLU A 126 -5.37 -0.74 -13.76
C GLU A 126 -4.00 -0.10 -13.99
N ILE A 127 -3.01 -0.40 -13.13
CA ILE A 127 -1.66 0.13 -13.26
C ILE A 127 -0.99 -0.37 -14.55
N ILE A 128 -1.11 -1.67 -14.88
CA ILE A 128 -0.51 -2.21 -16.12
C ILE A 128 -1.21 -1.64 -17.36
N ASN A 129 -2.54 -1.54 -17.35
CA ASN A 129 -3.31 -1.02 -18.48
C ASN A 129 -3.01 0.45 -18.79
N ARG A 130 -2.61 1.24 -17.79
CA ARG A 130 -2.11 2.62 -17.95
C ARG A 130 -0.94 2.70 -18.95
N TYR A 131 -0.12 1.65 -19.05
CA TYR A 131 1.06 1.59 -19.91
C TYR A 131 0.92 0.58 -21.06
N ALA A 132 -0.21 -0.12 -21.19
CA ALA A 132 -0.41 -1.20 -22.15
C ALA A 132 -0.10 -0.79 -23.60
N GLN A 133 -0.55 0.40 -24.01
CA GLN A 133 -0.31 0.90 -25.38
C GLN A 133 1.13 1.31 -25.62
N ILE A 134 1.79 1.92 -24.62
CA ILE A 134 3.15 2.50 -24.79
C ILE A 134 4.23 1.41 -24.68
N LEU A 135 3.99 0.37 -23.87
CA LEU A 135 4.94 -0.70 -23.59
C LEU A 135 4.53 -2.06 -24.18
N ASN A 136 3.48 -2.10 -25.01
CA ASN A 136 2.86 -3.30 -25.58
C ASN A 136 2.61 -4.40 -24.53
N LEU A 137 2.05 -4.03 -23.38
CA LEU A 137 1.80 -4.95 -22.27
C LEU A 137 0.38 -5.52 -22.33
N LYS A 138 0.25 -6.78 -21.92
CA LYS A 138 -1.05 -7.42 -21.67
C LYS A 138 -1.00 -8.14 -20.33
N ILE A 139 -2.04 -7.96 -19.51
CA ILE A 139 -2.22 -8.70 -18.27
C ILE A 139 -3.32 -9.75 -18.40
N ASP A 140 -3.02 -10.98 -17.98
CA ASP A 140 -3.97 -12.07 -17.82
C ASP A 140 -4.12 -12.40 -16.32
N VAL A 141 -5.34 -12.29 -15.78
CA VAL A 141 -5.62 -12.58 -14.38
C VAL A 141 -6.19 -14.00 -14.24
N LYS A 142 -5.48 -14.88 -13.54
CA LYS A 142 -5.82 -16.29 -13.31
C LYS A 142 -5.77 -16.61 -11.81
N ILE A 143 -6.63 -15.96 -11.05
CA ILE A 143 -6.83 -16.19 -9.61
C ILE A 143 -8.31 -16.45 -9.33
N ASP A 144 -8.62 -17.10 -8.20
CA ASP A 144 -10.00 -17.21 -7.73
C ASP A 144 -10.51 -15.85 -7.22
N LEU A 145 -11.26 -15.16 -8.07
CA LEU A 145 -11.83 -13.85 -7.76
C LEU A 145 -12.96 -13.91 -6.72
N LEU A 146 -13.56 -15.07 -6.44
CA LEU A 146 -14.61 -15.20 -5.43
C LEU A 146 -14.03 -15.19 -4.01
N GLN A 147 -12.80 -15.70 -3.85
CA GLN A 147 -12.09 -15.76 -2.57
C GLN A 147 -11.09 -14.61 -2.36
N ALA A 148 -10.84 -13.79 -3.37
CA ALA A 148 -9.92 -12.66 -3.28
C ALA A 148 -10.48 -11.54 -2.38
N PRO A 149 -9.72 -11.07 -1.38
CA PRO A 149 -10.18 -10.02 -0.48
C PRO A 149 -10.32 -8.68 -1.22
N ILE A 150 -11.34 -7.91 -0.82
CA ILE A 150 -11.50 -6.52 -1.27
C ILE A 150 -10.82 -5.63 -0.24
N ARG A 151 -9.96 -4.73 -0.70
CA ARG A 151 -9.31 -3.74 0.15
C ARG A 151 -10.19 -2.51 0.19
N GLU A 152 -10.69 -2.17 1.39
CA GLU A 152 -11.44 -0.94 1.61
C GLU A 152 -10.61 0.28 1.18
N TYR A 153 -9.33 0.29 1.57
CA TYR A 153 -8.41 1.40 1.35
C TYR A 153 -6.98 0.90 1.17
N THR A 154 -6.28 1.38 0.14
CA THR A 154 -4.85 1.10 -0.06
C THR A 154 -4.17 2.27 -0.76
N THR A 155 -2.99 2.64 -0.29
CA THR A 155 -2.24 3.82 -0.71
C THR A 155 -0.90 3.40 -1.30
N GLN A 156 -0.66 3.79 -2.55
CA GLN A 156 0.69 3.81 -3.12
C GLN A 156 1.37 5.09 -2.66
N TYR A 157 2.31 5.00 -1.71
CA TYR A 157 2.96 6.17 -1.13
C TYR A 157 4.47 6.18 -1.41
N ASN A 158 4.94 7.15 -2.20
CA ASN A 158 6.37 7.29 -2.53
C ASN A 158 7.00 5.98 -3.04
N GLN A 159 6.26 5.29 -3.92
CA GLN A 159 6.67 4.00 -4.47
C GLN A 159 6.44 3.99 -5.98
N SER A 160 7.39 3.42 -6.71
CA SER A 160 7.24 3.15 -8.14
C SER A 160 6.16 2.10 -8.38
N ASP A 161 5.49 2.18 -9.52
CA ASP A 161 4.42 1.23 -9.91
C ASP A 161 4.89 -0.23 -9.87
N LEU A 162 6.12 -0.52 -10.34
CA LEU A 162 6.65 -1.89 -10.29
C LEU A 162 6.76 -2.41 -8.86
N LYS A 163 7.41 -1.64 -7.97
CA LYS A 163 7.56 -2.01 -6.57
C LYS A 163 6.21 -2.16 -5.86
N PHE A 164 5.23 -1.32 -6.21
CA PHE A 164 3.89 -1.40 -5.62
C PHE A 164 3.16 -2.68 -6.07
N ILE A 165 3.19 -3.01 -7.38
CA ILE A 165 2.66 -4.28 -7.91
C ILE A 165 3.32 -5.48 -7.21
N GLN A 166 4.65 -5.49 -7.14
CA GLN A 166 5.39 -6.59 -6.51
C GLN A 166 5.04 -6.71 -5.01
N MET A 167 4.95 -5.59 -4.29
CA MET A 167 4.54 -5.57 -2.88
C MET A 167 3.13 -6.16 -2.69
N LEU A 168 2.18 -5.78 -3.54
CA LEU A 168 0.82 -6.32 -3.49
C LEU A 168 0.77 -7.83 -3.78
N CYS A 169 1.54 -8.30 -4.76
CA CYS A 169 1.71 -9.74 -5.01
C CYS A 169 2.30 -10.46 -3.80
N GLU A 170 3.33 -9.88 -3.18
CA GLU A 170 3.96 -10.41 -1.98
C GLU A 170 2.98 -10.50 -0.80
N GLU A 171 2.17 -9.47 -0.56
CA GLU A 171 1.17 -9.43 0.51
C GLU A 171 0.04 -10.47 0.31
N GLU A 172 -0.51 -10.55 -0.90
CA GLU A 172 -1.61 -11.48 -1.23
C GLU A 172 -1.16 -12.91 -1.51
N GLY A 173 0.15 -13.14 -1.65
CA GLY A 173 0.70 -14.44 -2.00
C GLY A 173 0.41 -14.87 -3.45
N TYR A 174 0.21 -13.90 -4.35
CA TYR A 174 0.06 -14.13 -5.78
C TYR A 174 1.41 -14.13 -6.49
N SER A 175 1.47 -14.77 -7.65
CA SER A 175 2.66 -14.83 -8.50
C SER A 175 2.43 -14.09 -9.80
N LEU A 176 3.46 -13.38 -10.25
CA LEU A 176 3.54 -12.68 -11.50
C LEU A 176 4.50 -13.46 -12.42
N ILE A 177 3.94 -14.07 -13.45
CA ILE A 177 4.69 -14.73 -14.52
C ILE A 177 4.86 -13.71 -15.64
N ILE A 178 6.10 -13.45 -16.04
CA ILE A 178 6.41 -12.49 -17.09
C ILE A 178 6.98 -13.27 -18.27
N ASP A 179 6.19 -13.38 -19.33
CA ASP A 179 6.60 -14.12 -20.51
C ASP A 179 7.61 -13.30 -21.33
N TYR A 180 8.71 -13.95 -21.72
CA TYR A 180 9.70 -13.41 -22.65
C TYR A 180 9.69 -14.14 -24.00
N SER A 181 8.82 -15.12 -24.20
CA SER A 181 8.75 -15.90 -25.44
C SER A 181 7.96 -15.23 -26.56
N SER A 182 7.26 -14.13 -26.25
CA SER A 182 6.51 -13.29 -27.20
C SER A 182 6.64 -11.80 -26.83
N ASN A 183 6.62 -10.93 -27.84
CA ASN A 183 6.53 -9.48 -27.69
C ASN A 183 5.23 -8.88 -28.24
N ASP A 184 4.31 -9.69 -28.77
CA ASP A 184 3.08 -9.23 -29.40
C ASP A 184 1.84 -9.91 -28.81
N PRO A 185 1.34 -9.41 -27.67
CA PRO A 185 1.98 -8.45 -26.74
C PRO A 185 2.86 -9.14 -25.68
N TYR A 186 3.68 -8.36 -24.97
CA TYR A 186 4.39 -8.83 -23.77
C TYR A 186 3.38 -9.20 -22.68
N THR A 187 3.24 -10.49 -22.41
CA THR A 187 2.17 -11.03 -21.55
C THR A 187 2.65 -11.22 -20.12
N ILE A 188 1.84 -10.71 -19.19
CA ILE A 188 2.06 -10.79 -17.75
C ILE A 188 0.87 -11.56 -17.16
N THR A 189 1.11 -12.68 -16.49
CA THR A 189 0.05 -13.46 -15.85
C THR A 189 0.11 -13.30 -14.33
N LEU A 190 -0.98 -12.83 -13.72
CA LEU A 190 -1.16 -12.82 -12.27
C LEU A 190 -1.93 -14.09 -11.84
N CYS A 191 -1.31 -14.96 -11.05
CA CYS A 191 -1.89 -16.27 -10.75
C CYS A 191 -1.43 -16.90 -9.43
N GLU A 192 -2.03 -18.03 -9.07
CA GLU A 192 -1.42 -19.01 -8.17
C GLU A 192 -0.42 -19.87 -8.96
N LEU A 193 0.88 -19.80 -8.63
CA LEU A 193 1.94 -20.38 -9.49
C LEU A 193 1.71 -21.87 -9.78
N ASN A 194 1.46 -22.69 -8.76
CA ASN A 194 1.34 -24.15 -8.93
C ASN A 194 0.22 -24.58 -9.87
N GLU A 195 -0.82 -23.76 -10.06
CA GLU A 195 -1.98 -24.08 -10.90
C GLU A 195 -1.79 -23.66 -12.36
N HIS A 196 -0.92 -22.67 -12.61
CA HIS A 196 -0.77 -22.02 -13.91
C HIS A 196 0.66 -22.03 -14.46
N VAL A 197 1.59 -22.68 -13.78
CA VAL A 197 2.96 -22.94 -14.24
C VAL A 197 2.95 -23.72 -15.56
N THR A 198 3.91 -23.44 -16.45
CA THR A 198 4.04 -24.20 -17.70
C THR A 198 4.50 -25.63 -17.38
N VAL A 199 3.70 -26.64 -17.67
CA VAL A 199 4.06 -28.05 -17.41
C VAL A 199 4.69 -28.69 -18.65
N LYS A 200 5.86 -29.29 -18.50
CA LYS A 200 6.47 -30.17 -19.51
C LYS A 200 6.43 -31.62 -19.01
N THR A 201 6.13 -32.53 -19.92
CA THR A 201 5.98 -33.97 -19.62
C THR A 201 7.26 -34.78 -19.80
N TYR A 202 8.31 -34.18 -20.38
CA TYR A 202 9.63 -34.80 -20.51
C TYR A 202 10.52 -34.46 -19.32
N SER A 203 11.53 -35.30 -19.05
CA SER A 203 12.58 -34.99 -18.08
C SER A 203 13.69 -34.14 -18.71
N SER A 204 14.33 -33.32 -17.89
CA SER A 204 15.50 -32.52 -18.26
C SER A 204 16.74 -33.03 -17.52
N THR A 205 17.82 -33.28 -18.25
CA THR A 205 19.07 -33.78 -17.69
C THR A 205 19.85 -32.62 -17.10
N CYS A 206 20.11 -32.68 -15.80
CA CYS A 206 20.79 -31.62 -15.05
C CYS A 206 21.50 -32.18 -13.82
N ASN A 207 22.50 -31.46 -13.30
CA ASN A 207 23.00 -31.75 -11.95
C ASN A 207 22.26 -30.83 -10.99
N PHE A 208 21.68 -31.38 -9.93
CA PHE A 208 20.95 -30.57 -8.95
C PHE A 208 21.18 -31.11 -7.54
N ASN A 209 21.02 -30.29 -6.52
CA ASN A 209 21.08 -30.67 -5.13
C ASN A 209 19.83 -30.16 -4.43
N HIS A 210 19.22 -31.01 -3.61
CA HIS A 210 18.10 -30.63 -2.76
C HIS A 210 18.63 -30.28 -1.38
N SER A 211 18.32 -29.07 -0.93
CA SER A 211 18.63 -28.57 0.40
C SER A 211 17.35 -28.41 1.22
N LYS A 212 17.42 -28.82 2.49
CA LYS A 212 16.32 -28.67 3.43
C LYS A 212 16.81 -27.99 4.71
N LYS A 213 16.20 -26.87 5.09
CA LYS A 213 16.49 -26.16 6.36
C LYS A 213 15.25 -26.05 7.22
N PHE A 214 15.41 -26.16 8.54
CA PHE A 214 14.29 -25.97 9.44
C PHE A 214 13.79 -24.52 9.41
N THR A 215 12.47 -24.34 9.32
CA THR A 215 11.79 -23.03 9.44
C THR A 215 10.55 -23.20 10.31
N SER A 216 10.29 -22.24 11.21
CA SER A 216 8.99 -22.18 11.87
C SER A 216 7.94 -21.72 10.85
N THR A 217 6.85 -22.47 10.75
CA THR A 217 5.71 -22.15 9.87
C THR A 217 4.45 -21.87 10.65
N TYR A 218 4.48 -21.97 11.99
CA TYR A 218 3.29 -21.80 12.81
C TYR A 218 3.17 -20.34 13.26
N TYR A 219 2.38 -19.58 12.53
CA TYR A 219 2.05 -18.20 12.87
C TYR A 219 0.85 -18.14 13.80
N VAL A 220 0.96 -17.28 14.81
CA VAL A 220 -0.08 -17.00 15.79
C VAL A 220 -0.36 -15.51 15.76
N GLU A 221 -1.64 -15.18 15.72
CA GLU A 221 -2.10 -13.79 15.73
C GLU A 221 -3.32 -13.65 16.63
N ASP A 222 -3.20 -12.71 17.57
CA ASP A 222 -4.23 -12.40 18.55
C ASP A 222 -5.08 -11.23 18.04
N TYR A 223 -6.39 -11.33 18.21
CA TYR A 223 -7.32 -10.27 17.85
C TYR A 223 -8.40 -10.10 18.91
N TYR A 224 -8.94 -8.88 18.97
CA TYR A 224 -9.98 -8.53 19.95
C TYR A 224 -11.31 -9.23 19.66
N ASP A 225 -11.93 -9.75 20.71
CA ASP A 225 -13.35 -10.08 20.64
C ASP A 225 -14.18 -8.79 20.64
N LYS A 226 -15.01 -8.58 19.62
CA LYS A 226 -15.91 -7.43 19.51
C LYS A 226 -16.83 -7.30 20.72
N ASP A 227 -17.29 -8.42 21.26
CA ASP A 227 -18.23 -8.42 22.39
C ASP A 227 -17.52 -8.27 23.74
N LYS A 228 -16.20 -8.49 23.78
CA LYS A 228 -15.38 -8.48 25.02
C LYS A 228 -13.95 -7.97 24.80
N PRO A 229 -13.76 -6.75 24.26
CA PRO A 229 -12.46 -6.28 23.78
C PRO A 229 -11.40 -6.14 24.88
N SER A 230 -11.79 -5.97 26.15
CA SER A 230 -10.85 -5.86 27.27
C SER A 230 -10.64 -7.16 28.06
N LEU A 231 -11.32 -8.26 27.70
CA LEU A 231 -11.35 -9.48 28.51
C LEU A 231 -10.84 -10.71 27.78
N GLU A 232 -11.08 -10.83 26.47
CA GLU A 232 -10.73 -12.03 25.70
C GLU A 232 -10.11 -11.66 24.35
N TYR A 233 -8.93 -12.23 24.08
CA TYR A 233 -8.34 -12.28 22.75
C TYR A 233 -8.68 -13.63 22.11
N LYS A 234 -9.05 -13.61 20.83
CA LYS A 234 -9.16 -14.82 20.02
C LYS A 234 -7.85 -15.04 19.29
N ILE A 235 -7.42 -16.30 19.23
CA ILE A 235 -6.15 -16.70 18.63
C ILE A 235 -6.42 -17.37 17.29
N SER A 236 -5.87 -16.81 16.20
CA SER A 236 -5.81 -17.47 14.90
C SER A 236 -4.45 -18.15 14.72
N THR A 237 -4.46 -19.36 14.16
CA THR A 237 -3.24 -20.12 13.92
C THR A 237 -3.11 -20.59 12.48
N GLY A 238 -1.88 -20.62 11.98
CA GLY A 238 -1.54 -21.22 10.68
C GLY A 238 -1.87 -22.72 10.59
N SER A 239 -1.91 -23.24 9.36
CA SER A 239 -2.20 -24.66 9.07
C SER A 239 -0.95 -25.55 9.13
N SER A 240 -1.12 -26.83 9.47
CA SER A 240 -0.09 -27.85 9.28
C SER A 240 0.20 -28.07 7.79
N MET A 241 1.48 -28.16 7.43
CA MET A 241 1.92 -28.35 6.05
C MET A 241 2.08 -29.85 5.74
N SER A 242 1.61 -30.29 4.58
CA SER A 242 1.87 -31.62 4.03
C SER A 242 2.70 -31.50 2.76
N SER A 243 3.79 -32.26 2.66
CA SER A 243 4.57 -32.41 1.42
C SER A 243 5.07 -33.85 1.30
N SER A 244 5.49 -34.22 0.10
CA SER A 244 6.21 -35.45 -0.26
C SER A 244 7.57 -35.55 0.41
N ILE A 245 8.16 -34.42 0.84
CA ILE A 245 9.41 -34.39 1.59
C ILE A 245 9.09 -34.35 3.07
N GLU A 246 8.89 -35.54 3.63
CA GLU A 246 8.48 -35.70 5.02
C GLU A 246 9.48 -35.09 6.00
N ASP A 247 8.95 -34.40 7.01
CA ASP A 247 9.69 -34.06 8.21
C ASP A 247 9.78 -35.32 9.09
N ASN A 248 10.91 -35.53 9.76
CA ASN A 248 10.94 -36.50 10.85
C ASN A 248 10.00 -36.05 11.98
N GLU A 249 9.61 -36.99 12.85
CA GLU A 249 8.58 -36.74 13.86
C GLU A 249 8.90 -35.56 14.78
N SER A 250 10.15 -35.45 15.26
CA SER A 250 10.60 -34.36 16.12
C SER A 250 10.59 -33.00 15.41
N THR A 251 10.96 -32.97 14.13
CA THR A 251 10.92 -31.74 13.31
C THR A 251 9.48 -31.30 13.06
N ARG A 252 8.58 -32.24 12.78
CA ARG A 252 7.15 -31.96 12.59
C ARG A 252 6.54 -31.37 13.86
N GLN A 253 6.87 -31.92 15.02
CA GLN A 253 6.43 -31.43 16.32
C GLN A 253 7.00 -30.02 16.61
N LEU A 254 8.31 -29.84 16.46
CA LEU A 254 8.97 -28.54 16.66
C LEU A 254 8.42 -27.44 15.75
N ARG A 255 8.00 -27.77 14.53
CA ARG A 255 7.42 -26.81 13.58
C ARG A 255 6.08 -26.25 14.07
N VAL A 256 5.30 -27.05 14.81
CA VAL A 256 4.03 -26.66 15.43
C VAL A 256 4.27 -25.93 16.76
N ASP A 257 5.22 -26.41 17.56
CA ASP A 257 5.49 -25.87 18.90
C ASP A 257 6.20 -24.51 18.87
N ILE A 258 7.07 -24.27 17.89
CA ILE A 258 7.74 -22.98 17.72
C ILE A 258 6.77 -22.01 17.03
N LYS A 259 6.09 -21.22 17.85
CA LYS A 259 5.13 -20.19 17.44
C LYS A 259 5.85 -18.89 17.06
N ARG A 260 5.38 -18.25 15.99
CA ARG A 260 5.76 -16.88 15.62
C ARG A 260 4.57 -15.96 15.78
N GLU A 261 4.68 -15.03 16.72
CA GLU A 261 3.68 -13.99 16.91
C GLU A 261 3.86 -12.89 15.87
N LYS A 262 2.74 -12.46 15.29
CA LYS A 262 2.69 -11.33 14.38
C LYS A 262 1.53 -10.44 14.76
N LEU A 263 1.81 -9.15 14.91
CA LEU A 263 0.80 -8.12 15.06
C LEU A 263 0.53 -7.53 13.66
N ARG A 264 -0.66 -7.72 13.10
CA ARG A 264 -1.11 -6.90 11.97
C ARG A 264 -1.90 -5.73 12.49
N ASP A 265 -1.68 -4.59 11.86
CA ASP A 265 -2.24 -3.29 12.25
C ASP A 265 -3.75 -3.17 11.98
N LYS A 266 -4.45 -4.28 11.69
CA LYS A 266 -5.89 -4.33 11.40
C LYS A 266 -6.79 -4.21 12.65
N LEU A 267 -6.21 -3.97 13.82
CA LEU A 267 -6.92 -3.82 15.11
C LEU A 267 -7.82 -2.58 15.23
N ASN A 268 -7.86 -1.71 14.22
CA ASN A 268 -8.45 -0.36 14.37
C ASN A 268 -9.97 -0.30 14.21
N ILE A 269 -10.60 -1.37 13.74
CA ILE A 269 -12.06 -1.46 13.59
C ILE A 269 -12.48 -2.86 14.05
N LEU A 270 -13.41 -2.93 15.00
CA LEU A 270 -14.06 -4.16 15.46
C LEU A 270 -15.03 -4.68 14.38
N ASP A 271 -14.52 -4.99 13.19
CA ASP A 271 -15.27 -5.60 12.10
C ASP A 271 -14.92 -7.09 11.95
N GLU A 272 -15.94 -7.93 11.99
CA GLU A 272 -15.80 -9.39 11.87
C GLU A 272 -15.31 -9.84 10.49
N SER A 273 -15.55 -9.05 9.45
CA SER A 273 -15.11 -9.35 8.09
C SER A 273 -13.57 -9.46 8.00
N LEU A 274 -12.86 -8.65 8.80
CA LEU A 274 -11.39 -8.63 8.90
C LEU A 274 -10.80 -9.94 9.47
N PHE A 275 -11.60 -10.75 10.18
CA PHE A 275 -11.14 -12.02 10.76
C PHE A 275 -11.01 -13.15 9.72
N LYS A 276 -11.85 -13.16 8.68
CA LYS A 276 -11.72 -14.16 7.59
C LYS A 276 -10.40 -14.00 6.85
N ASP A 277 -10.02 -12.74 6.63
CA ASP A 277 -8.76 -12.34 6.05
C ASP A 277 -7.54 -12.81 6.87
N LEU A 278 -7.58 -12.67 8.19
CA LEU A 278 -6.49 -13.05 9.10
C LEU A 278 -6.08 -14.51 8.94
N ASN A 279 -7.06 -15.42 8.95
CA ASN A 279 -6.82 -16.86 8.73
C ASN A 279 -6.17 -17.15 7.37
N ARG A 280 -6.62 -16.46 6.31
CA ARG A 280 -6.04 -16.59 4.97
C ARG A 280 -4.57 -16.16 4.98
N TYR A 281 -4.27 -15.00 5.56
CA TYR A 281 -2.91 -14.51 5.54
C TYR A 281 -1.94 -15.29 6.45
N ASN A 282 -2.40 -15.81 7.60
CA ASN A 282 -1.60 -16.72 8.42
C ASN A 282 -1.20 -17.99 7.64
N LYS A 283 -2.12 -18.54 6.83
CA LYS A 283 -1.81 -19.66 5.92
C LYS A 283 -0.82 -19.28 4.84
N ILE A 284 -0.92 -18.08 4.26
CA ILE A 284 0.04 -17.57 3.26
C ILE A 284 1.44 -17.44 3.88
N ASP A 285 1.54 -16.82 5.06
CA ASP A 285 2.81 -16.64 5.78
C ASP A 285 3.43 -18.01 6.14
N SER A 286 2.61 -18.98 6.57
CA SER A 286 3.02 -20.35 6.86
C SER A 286 3.61 -21.05 5.62
N LYS A 287 2.89 -21.01 4.50
CA LYS A 287 3.33 -21.60 3.22
C LYS A 287 4.62 -20.94 2.72
N ARG A 288 4.73 -19.62 2.81
CA ARG A 288 5.91 -18.85 2.41
C ARG A 288 7.18 -19.29 3.16
N GLU A 289 7.10 -19.50 4.47
CA GLU A 289 8.24 -20.01 5.25
C GLU A 289 8.56 -21.47 4.94
N TYR A 290 7.54 -22.26 4.57
CA TYR A 290 7.73 -23.65 4.17
C TYR A 290 8.43 -23.76 2.81
N VAL A 291 8.11 -22.89 1.86
CA VAL A 291 8.83 -22.76 0.58
C VAL A 291 10.32 -22.53 0.84
N LYS A 292 10.67 -21.60 1.75
CA LYS A 292 12.06 -21.36 2.13
C LYS A 292 12.76 -22.57 2.74
N SER A 293 12.02 -23.54 3.28
CA SER A 293 12.63 -24.73 3.90
C SER A 293 13.10 -25.77 2.90
N ASN A 294 12.62 -25.77 1.65
CA ASN A 294 12.96 -26.78 0.65
C ASN A 294 13.36 -26.08 -0.64
N GLU A 295 14.64 -26.19 -1.01
CA GLU A 295 15.20 -25.50 -2.16
C GLU A 295 16.06 -26.47 -2.96
N ILE A 296 15.85 -26.48 -4.28
CA ILE A 296 16.61 -27.28 -5.23
C ILE A 296 17.46 -26.32 -6.04
N GLU A 297 18.77 -26.42 -5.89
CA GLU A 297 19.72 -25.66 -6.70
C GLU A 297 20.36 -26.60 -7.73
N GLY A 298 20.46 -26.17 -8.98
CA GLY A 298 21.07 -27.00 -10.01
C GLY A 298 21.65 -26.23 -11.18
N ASN A 299 22.41 -26.93 -11.99
CA ASN A 299 22.96 -26.44 -13.24
C ASN A 299 22.65 -27.37 -14.41
N SER A 300 22.48 -26.79 -15.60
CA SER A 300 22.23 -27.51 -16.84
C SER A 300 22.78 -26.75 -18.04
N GLN A 301 22.88 -27.44 -19.17
CA GLN A 301 23.20 -26.86 -20.48
C GLN A 301 21.99 -26.89 -21.42
N GLU A 302 20.84 -27.38 -20.96
CA GLU A 302 19.63 -27.42 -21.78
C GLU A 302 19.02 -26.03 -21.99
N LEU A 303 18.65 -25.74 -23.23
CA LEU A 303 17.97 -24.50 -23.60
C LEU A 303 16.52 -24.42 -23.13
N ASN A 304 15.88 -25.57 -22.86
CA ASN A 304 14.44 -25.63 -22.62
C ASN A 304 14.04 -25.29 -21.17
N ILE A 305 15.00 -25.20 -20.25
CA ILE A 305 14.74 -24.78 -18.88
C ILE A 305 14.53 -23.26 -18.84
N GLN A 306 13.49 -22.86 -18.12
CA GLN A 306 13.11 -21.48 -17.86
C GLN A 306 12.45 -21.37 -16.48
N ASP A 307 12.35 -20.15 -15.96
CA ASP A 307 11.51 -19.87 -14.80
C ASP A 307 10.03 -20.12 -15.12
N CYS A 308 9.22 -20.30 -14.07
CA CYS A 308 7.80 -20.63 -14.20
C CYS A 308 7.55 -21.92 -15.01
N LEU A 309 8.47 -22.89 -14.92
CA LEU A 309 8.42 -24.20 -15.57
C LEU A 309 8.28 -25.31 -14.53
N CYS A 310 7.29 -26.19 -14.70
CA CYS A 310 7.17 -27.45 -13.98
C CYS A 310 7.74 -28.57 -14.86
N ILE A 311 8.81 -29.22 -14.40
CA ILE A 311 9.51 -30.26 -15.15
C ILE A 311 10.11 -31.30 -14.19
N THR A 312 10.27 -32.53 -14.67
CA THR A 312 11.02 -33.57 -13.95
C THR A 312 12.51 -33.36 -14.17
N LEU A 313 13.26 -33.11 -13.10
CA LEU A 313 14.72 -33.00 -13.13
C LEU A 313 15.33 -34.37 -12.95
N GLU A 314 16.27 -34.74 -13.82
CA GLU A 314 16.96 -36.03 -13.80
C GLU A 314 18.48 -35.83 -13.75
N ASP A 315 19.10 -36.31 -12.67
CA ASP A 315 20.55 -36.36 -12.51
C ASP A 315 21.00 -37.80 -12.71
N GLU A 316 21.48 -38.09 -13.92
CA GLU A 316 21.91 -39.43 -14.33
C GLU A 316 23.10 -39.93 -13.51
N LYS A 317 23.99 -39.03 -13.06
CA LYS A 317 25.20 -39.41 -12.30
C LYS A 317 24.86 -39.81 -10.88
N ALA A 318 23.95 -39.07 -10.25
CA ALA A 318 23.47 -39.36 -8.90
C ALA A 318 22.27 -40.32 -8.88
N ASN A 319 21.74 -40.71 -10.04
CA ASN A 319 20.55 -41.55 -10.21
C ASN A 319 19.35 -41.07 -9.38
N LYS A 320 19.02 -39.78 -9.49
CA LYS A 320 17.91 -39.16 -8.76
C LYS A 320 17.01 -38.38 -9.71
N LYS A 321 15.70 -38.42 -9.44
CA LYS A 321 14.68 -37.69 -10.17
C LYS A 321 13.76 -36.95 -9.21
N ILE A 322 13.33 -35.74 -9.59
CA ILE A 322 12.39 -34.96 -8.78
C ILE A 322 11.52 -34.06 -9.67
N ASP A 323 10.22 -34.10 -9.45
CA ASP A 323 9.28 -33.16 -10.06
C ASP A 323 9.41 -31.80 -9.39
N SER A 324 9.79 -30.79 -10.16
CA SER A 324 10.15 -29.47 -9.63
C SER A 324 9.51 -28.34 -10.41
N ILE A 325 9.26 -27.23 -9.72
CA ILE A 325 8.91 -25.94 -10.30
C ILE A 325 10.14 -25.04 -10.25
N ILE A 326 10.64 -24.63 -11.40
CA ILE A 326 11.75 -23.68 -11.54
C ILE A 326 11.27 -22.28 -11.19
N LEU A 327 11.94 -21.65 -10.23
CA LEU A 327 11.59 -20.31 -9.74
C LEU A 327 12.50 -19.21 -10.29
N GLU A 328 13.80 -19.49 -10.40
CA GLU A 328 14.81 -18.53 -10.85
C GLU A 328 15.79 -19.26 -11.78
N VAL A 329 16.23 -18.58 -12.84
CA VAL A 329 17.24 -19.07 -13.78
C VAL A 329 18.23 -17.95 -14.07
N LYS A 330 19.51 -18.25 -13.89
CA LYS A 330 20.64 -17.43 -14.30
C LYS A 330 21.28 -18.04 -15.53
N TYR A 331 21.43 -17.24 -16.57
CA TYR A 331 21.96 -17.65 -17.86
C TYR A 331 23.38 -17.14 -18.02
N GLU A 332 24.29 -18.01 -18.43
CA GLU A 332 25.67 -17.66 -18.76
C GLU A 332 26.03 -18.27 -20.11
N GLY A 333 26.35 -17.44 -21.10
CA GLY A 333 26.68 -17.85 -22.45
C GLY A 333 27.94 -17.15 -22.96
N PHE A 334 28.84 -17.92 -23.57
CA PHE A 334 30.07 -17.42 -24.17
C PHE A 334 30.25 -18.01 -25.57
N PHE A 335 30.22 -17.14 -26.57
CA PHE A 335 30.16 -17.52 -27.98
C PHE A 335 31.35 -16.91 -28.73
N PRO A 336 32.56 -17.49 -28.61
CA PRO A 336 33.77 -16.93 -29.22
C PRO A 336 33.69 -16.88 -30.75
N ASN A 337 32.94 -17.81 -31.37
CA ASN A 337 32.70 -17.86 -32.80
C ASN A 337 32.05 -16.58 -33.37
N ALA A 338 31.45 -15.73 -32.52
CA ALA A 338 30.89 -14.44 -32.94
C ALA A 338 31.95 -13.49 -33.54
N LEU A 339 33.22 -13.61 -33.15
CA LEU A 339 34.33 -12.83 -33.70
C LEU A 339 34.97 -13.51 -34.93
N ASP A 340 34.83 -14.82 -35.06
CA ASP A 340 35.63 -15.69 -35.92
C ASP A 340 34.91 -16.22 -37.18
N GLU A 341 33.79 -15.62 -37.61
CA GLU A 341 33.07 -16.02 -38.84
C GLU A 341 33.95 -16.10 -40.12
N TYR A 342 35.25 -15.72 -40.10
CA TYR A 342 36.24 -16.00 -41.17
C TYR A 342 37.69 -16.37 -40.75
N LYS A 343 38.00 -16.76 -39.51
CA LYS A 343 39.36 -17.24 -39.16
C LYS A 343 39.41 -18.71 -38.79
N GLN A 344 39.63 -19.56 -39.80
CA GLN A 344 40.21 -20.88 -39.63
C GLN A 344 41.66 -20.75 -39.11
N SER A 345 41.83 -20.67 -37.80
CA SER A 345 43.07 -21.10 -37.15
C SER A 345 42.73 -21.63 -35.77
N ILE A 346 42.13 -22.82 -35.76
CA ILE A 346 41.93 -23.61 -34.54
C ILE A 346 43.32 -24.10 -34.10
N ASN A 347 43.80 -23.64 -32.95
CA ASN A 347 44.82 -24.36 -32.20
C ASN A 347 44.13 -25.54 -31.50
N GLU A 348 44.43 -26.77 -31.93
CA GLU A 348 43.75 -28.02 -31.52
C GLU A 348 43.87 -28.37 -30.02
N ASN A 349 44.60 -27.59 -29.21
CA ASN A 349 44.95 -27.94 -27.82
C ASN A 349 44.35 -27.06 -26.71
N LYS A 350 43.35 -26.21 -26.99
CA LYS A 350 42.58 -25.55 -25.92
C LYS A 350 41.23 -26.24 -25.73
N LYS A 351 41.02 -26.83 -24.53
CA LYS A 351 39.71 -27.29 -24.04
C LYS A 351 38.68 -26.18 -24.30
N HIS A 352 37.73 -26.42 -25.21
CA HIS A 352 36.58 -25.54 -25.39
C HIS A 352 35.78 -25.52 -24.08
N GLN A 353 35.78 -24.37 -23.42
CA GLN A 353 35.06 -24.13 -22.16
C GLN A 353 33.70 -23.49 -22.47
N LEU A 354 32.65 -24.04 -21.82
CA LEU A 354 31.24 -23.60 -21.70
C LEU A 354 30.72 -22.63 -22.78
N GLN A 355 29.91 -23.16 -23.72
CA GLN A 355 29.22 -22.36 -24.74
C GLN A 355 27.85 -21.81 -24.27
N TYR A 356 27.27 -22.41 -23.23
CA TYR A 356 26.07 -21.94 -22.51
C TYR A 356 25.89 -22.82 -21.26
N GLU A 357 25.51 -22.21 -20.15
CA GLU A 357 25.15 -22.87 -18.91
C GLU A 357 24.04 -22.06 -18.24
N ILE A 358 23.18 -22.79 -17.54
CA ILE A 358 22.20 -22.18 -16.65
C ILE A 358 22.41 -22.68 -15.24
N ASN A 359 22.20 -21.79 -14.28
CA ASN A 359 22.02 -22.12 -12.88
C ASN A 359 20.59 -21.80 -12.50
N PHE A 360 19.89 -22.72 -11.83
CA PHE A 360 18.50 -22.52 -11.48
C PHE A 360 18.24 -22.81 -10.01
N VAL A 361 17.20 -22.15 -9.49
CA VAL A 361 16.61 -22.42 -8.18
C VAL A 361 15.18 -22.92 -8.43
N ALA A 362 14.82 -24.01 -7.79
CA ALA A 362 13.55 -24.68 -7.93
C ALA A 362 13.00 -25.15 -6.59
N ILE A 363 11.72 -25.50 -6.57
CA ILE A 363 11.06 -26.14 -5.44
C ILE A 363 10.40 -27.44 -5.88
N PRO A 364 10.23 -28.42 -4.98
CA PRO A 364 9.36 -29.57 -5.24
C PRO A 364 7.95 -29.16 -5.70
N LYS A 365 7.41 -29.85 -6.71
CA LYS A 365 6.12 -29.52 -7.37
C LYS A 365 4.93 -29.47 -6.41
N ASP A 366 4.94 -30.31 -5.39
CA ASP A 366 3.89 -30.46 -4.39
C ASP A 366 3.88 -29.34 -3.33
N ILE A 367 4.94 -28.54 -3.25
CA ILE A 367 4.98 -27.38 -2.37
C ILE A 367 4.26 -26.20 -3.03
N THR A 368 3.19 -25.72 -2.41
CA THR A 368 2.51 -24.50 -2.86
C THR A 368 3.42 -23.28 -2.70
N TYR A 369 3.86 -22.71 -3.81
CA TYR A 369 4.67 -21.51 -3.82
C TYR A 369 3.88 -20.29 -3.34
N LYS A 370 4.51 -19.51 -2.47
CA LYS A 370 4.08 -18.15 -2.13
C LYS A 370 5.31 -17.23 -2.16
N PRO A 371 5.21 -16.06 -2.82
CA PRO A 371 6.32 -15.13 -2.97
C PRO A 371 6.93 -14.72 -1.63
N PRO A 372 8.26 -14.62 -1.48
CA PRO A 372 8.88 -14.08 -0.28
C PRO A 372 8.58 -12.57 -0.13
N ILE A 373 8.34 -12.09 1.10
CA ILE A 373 8.24 -10.64 1.37
C ILE A 373 9.66 -10.05 1.30
N LYS A 374 9.93 -9.27 0.27
CA LYS A 374 11.19 -8.54 0.03
C LYS A 374 10.96 -7.04 0.04
N ILE A 375 9.82 -6.57 -0.45
CA ILE A 375 9.49 -5.16 -0.52
C ILE A 375 8.86 -4.72 0.78
N LYS A 376 9.54 -3.77 1.45
CA LYS A 376 8.99 -3.15 2.65
C LYS A 376 7.95 -2.11 2.23
N LYS A 377 6.76 -2.21 2.79
CA LYS A 377 5.74 -1.19 2.66
C LYS A 377 6.29 0.18 3.12
N PRO A 378 6.13 1.25 2.32
CA PRO A 378 6.49 2.60 2.73
C PRO A 378 5.82 2.98 4.05
N ARG A 379 6.51 3.77 4.87
CA ARG A 379 5.97 4.27 6.14
C ARG A 379 5.98 5.79 6.18
N ILE A 380 4.96 6.37 6.81
CA ILE A 380 4.87 7.78 7.15
C ILE A 380 5.11 7.88 8.67
N PRO A 381 6.37 8.11 9.12
CA PRO A 381 6.70 8.07 10.55
C PRO A 381 6.18 9.26 11.35
N GLY A 382 5.76 10.33 10.67
CA GLY A 382 5.28 11.56 11.27
C GLY A 382 3.79 11.79 11.01
N ILE A 383 3.45 13.06 10.94
CA ILE A 383 2.11 13.55 10.61
C ILE A 383 2.10 14.15 9.22
N LEU A 384 0.94 14.16 8.59
CA LEU A 384 0.64 14.99 7.42
C LEU A 384 -0.53 15.90 7.76
N THR A 385 -0.66 17.00 7.03
CA THR A 385 -1.90 17.77 7.04
C THR A 385 -2.77 17.37 5.84
N ALA A 386 -4.07 17.50 6.01
CA ALA A 386 -5.06 17.22 4.98
C ALA A 386 -6.24 18.20 5.12
N ARG A 387 -7.05 18.32 4.06
CA ARG A 387 -8.28 19.12 4.08
C ARG A 387 -9.48 18.20 4.25
N VAL A 388 -10.45 18.56 5.08
CA VAL A 388 -11.70 17.80 5.19
C VAL A 388 -12.44 17.88 3.85
N SER A 389 -12.85 16.72 3.34
CA SER A 389 -13.53 16.58 2.06
C SER A 389 -15.05 16.44 2.25
N ASN A 390 -15.82 16.73 1.20
CA ASN A 390 -17.25 16.44 1.11
C ASN A 390 -17.49 15.28 0.14
N GLY A 391 -17.14 14.05 0.54
CA GLY A 391 -17.29 12.87 -0.30
C GLY A 391 -16.44 12.92 -1.58
N GLU A 392 -17.08 12.83 -2.75
CA GLU A 392 -16.39 12.83 -4.06
C GLU A 392 -16.25 14.23 -4.67
N SER A 393 -16.90 15.25 -4.10
CA SER A 393 -16.95 16.60 -4.66
C SER A 393 -16.27 17.62 -3.74
N ASN A 394 -15.06 18.03 -4.08
CA ASN A 394 -14.36 19.14 -3.43
C ASN A 394 -14.76 20.48 -4.08
N THR A 395 -16.00 20.93 -3.89
CA THR A 395 -16.45 22.26 -4.37
C THR A 395 -16.66 23.23 -3.21
N LYS A 396 -16.58 24.54 -3.51
CA LYS A 396 -16.78 25.62 -2.52
C LYS A 396 -18.21 25.70 -2.00
N ASP A 397 -19.18 25.12 -2.70
CA ASP A 397 -20.61 25.18 -2.36
C ASP A 397 -20.94 24.46 -1.04
N TYR A 398 -20.01 23.66 -0.53
CA TYR A 398 -20.12 22.90 0.72
C TYR A 398 -19.26 23.47 1.85
N GLU A 399 -18.81 24.72 1.75
CA GLU A 399 -18.14 25.36 2.88
C GLU A 399 -19.07 25.35 4.10
N ASN A 400 -18.49 25.10 5.28
CA ASN A 400 -19.22 25.10 6.54
C ASN A 400 -20.28 23.97 6.69
N THR A 401 -20.17 22.88 5.92
CA THR A 401 -20.99 21.66 6.11
C THR A 401 -20.19 20.56 6.82
N ILE A 402 -20.87 19.46 7.16
CA ILE A 402 -20.29 18.29 7.82
C ILE A 402 -20.66 17.05 7.00
N ASP A 403 -19.64 16.32 6.54
CA ASP A 403 -19.76 14.99 5.92
C ASP A 403 -19.14 13.96 6.86
N VAL A 404 -20.00 13.13 7.47
CA VAL A 404 -19.63 12.23 8.57
C VAL A 404 -20.47 10.96 8.50
N ASP A 405 -19.87 9.81 8.83
CA ASP A 405 -20.59 8.55 8.94
C ASP A 405 -21.20 8.29 10.33
N GLU A 406 -21.90 7.17 10.49
CA GLU A 406 -22.54 6.77 11.75
C GLU A 406 -21.56 6.60 12.93
N GLN A 407 -20.26 6.46 12.65
CA GLN A 407 -19.20 6.31 13.65
C GLN A 407 -18.48 7.62 13.97
N GLY A 408 -18.89 8.75 13.38
CA GLY A 408 -18.23 10.03 13.59
C GLY A 408 -16.91 10.18 12.83
N ARG A 409 -16.69 9.36 11.79
CA ARG A 409 -15.49 9.40 10.94
C ARG A 409 -15.72 10.36 9.77
N ILE A 410 -14.65 10.98 9.29
CA ILE A 410 -14.71 11.97 8.19
C ILE A 410 -13.73 11.61 7.08
N LYS A 411 -14.01 12.05 5.86
CA LYS A 411 -13.09 11.93 4.73
C LYS A 411 -12.20 13.17 4.64
N VAL A 412 -10.98 12.96 4.15
CA VAL A 412 -10.00 14.03 3.93
C VAL A 412 -9.39 13.92 2.54
N LEU A 413 -8.90 15.05 2.04
CA LEU A 413 -8.08 15.14 0.85
C LEU A 413 -6.63 15.36 1.27
N PHE A 414 -5.79 14.36 0.98
CA PHE A 414 -4.35 14.47 1.23
C PHE A 414 -3.67 15.32 0.16
N HIS A 415 -2.67 16.11 0.57
CA HIS A 415 -1.90 16.94 -0.37
C HIS A 415 -1.02 16.14 -1.34
N PHE A 416 -0.67 14.90 -1.00
CA PHE A 416 0.09 14.04 -1.89
C PHE A 416 -0.76 13.41 -2.99
N GLU A 417 -2.09 13.36 -2.82
CA GLU A 417 -2.95 12.55 -3.68
C GLU A 417 -3.09 13.20 -5.06
N THR A 418 -2.51 12.53 -6.08
CA THR A 418 -2.34 13.12 -7.41
C THR A 418 -3.67 13.36 -8.10
N ASN A 419 -4.63 12.43 -7.93
CA ASN A 419 -5.93 12.49 -8.60
C ASN A 419 -6.99 13.23 -7.77
N GLN A 420 -6.59 13.85 -6.65
CA GLN A 420 -7.48 14.48 -5.67
C GLN A 420 -8.60 13.56 -5.17
N THR A 421 -8.34 12.26 -5.12
CA THR A 421 -9.26 11.27 -4.57
C THR A 421 -9.36 11.46 -3.06
N SER A 422 -10.58 11.55 -2.54
CA SER A 422 -10.81 11.59 -1.09
C SER A 422 -10.34 10.31 -0.42
N SER A 423 -9.98 10.38 0.86
CA SER A 423 -9.59 9.23 1.68
C SER A 423 -10.77 8.30 2.00
N CYS A 424 -10.48 7.22 2.72
CA CYS A 424 -11.50 6.45 3.43
C CYS A 424 -12.06 7.29 4.60
N TYR A 425 -13.02 6.73 5.34
CA TYR A 425 -13.50 7.37 6.56
C TYR A 425 -12.46 7.24 7.68
N LEU A 426 -11.87 8.37 8.08
CA LEU A 426 -10.85 8.44 9.13
C LEU A 426 -11.50 8.67 10.48
N ARG A 427 -11.03 7.92 11.48
CA ARG A 427 -11.36 8.18 12.88
C ARG A 427 -10.79 9.53 13.31
N LEU A 428 -11.56 10.24 14.14
CA LEU A 428 -11.16 11.49 14.76
C LEU A 428 -10.79 11.25 16.23
N SER A 429 -9.61 11.73 16.64
CA SER A 429 -9.22 11.79 18.04
C SER A 429 -10.08 12.81 18.78
N ASN A 430 -10.88 12.32 19.72
CA ASN A 430 -11.67 13.14 20.63
C ASN A 430 -10.87 13.46 21.89
N PHE A 431 -11.16 14.60 22.52
CA PHE A 431 -10.54 14.98 23.80
C PHE A 431 -10.88 13.97 24.92
N TYR A 432 -12.10 13.45 24.93
CA TYR A 432 -12.58 12.43 25.88
C TYR A 432 -13.62 11.53 25.22
N SER A 433 -13.60 10.22 25.48
CA SER A 433 -14.55 9.27 24.87
C SER A 433 -14.71 7.98 25.67
N GLY A 434 -15.93 7.44 25.70
CA GLY A 434 -16.25 6.09 26.17
C GLY A 434 -17.70 5.71 25.84
N THR A 435 -18.18 4.59 26.39
CA THR A 435 -19.52 4.09 26.07
C THR A 435 -20.61 5.03 26.60
N ASN A 436 -21.33 5.70 25.70
CA ASN A 436 -22.38 6.70 25.99
C ASN A 436 -21.91 7.97 26.73
N PHE A 437 -20.61 8.33 26.64
CA PHE A 437 -20.11 9.61 27.14
C PHE A 437 -18.88 10.08 26.34
N GLY A 438 -18.59 11.38 26.36
CA GLY A 438 -17.39 11.94 25.71
C GLY A 438 -17.58 13.36 25.18
N SER A 439 -16.65 13.77 24.33
CA SER A 439 -16.65 15.02 23.58
C SER A 439 -16.65 14.71 22.08
N GLN A 440 -17.31 15.52 21.26
CA GLN A 440 -17.22 15.40 19.81
C GLN A 440 -17.30 16.79 19.15
N PHE A 441 -16.27 17.14 18.40
CA PHE A 441 -16.19 18.37 17.62
C PHE A 441 -15.79 18.01 16.19
N LEU A 442 -16.79 17.79 15.33
CA LEU A 442 -16.54 17.36 13.97
C LEU A 442 -15.92 18.50 13.14
N PRO A 443 -14.73 18.27 12.54
CA PRO A 443 -14.16 19.19 11.57
C PRO A 443 -15.12 19.37 10.39
N ARG A 444 -15.20 20.60 9.87
CA ARG A 444 -16.07 20.95 8.74
C ARG A 444 -15.33 20.78 7.44
N VAL A 445 -16.06 20.59 6.34
CA VAL A 445 -15.50 20.60 4.98
C VAL A 445 -14.60 21.84 4.80
N ASN A 446 -13.45 21.65 4.16
CA ASN A 446 -12.35 22.61 3.98
C ASN A 446 -11.53 22.97 5.24
N SER A 447 -11.86 22.45 6.42
CA SER A 447 -11.00 22.59 7.60
C SER A 447 -9.69 21.85 7.39
N GLU A 448 -8.58 22.38 7.92
CA GLU A 448 -7.30 21.68 7.92
C GLU A 448 -7.19 20.79 9.15
N VAL A 449 -6.80 19.55 8.92
CA VAL A 449 -6.65 18.52 9.95
C VAL A 449 -5.24 17.94 9.95
N ILE A 450 -4.81 17.49 11.13
CA ILE A 450 -3.56 16.75 11.31
C ILE A 450 -3.88 15.27 11.26
N VAL A 451 -3.25 14.54 10.36
CA VAL A 451 -3.40 13.11 10.18
C VAL A 451 -2.11 12.40 10.58
N SER A 452 -2.23 11.46 11.50
CA SER A 452 -1.18 10.50 11.85
C SER A 452 -1.48 9.14 11.21
N PHE A 453 -0.51 8.24 11.21
CA PHE A 453 -0.59 6.92 10.59
C PHE A 453 -0.21 5.86 11.61
N ILE A 454 -1.09 4.89 11.84
CA ILE A 454 -0.89 3.88 12.89
C ILE A 454 0.29 2.99 12.51
N ASN A 455 1.32 2.94 13.37
CA ASN A 455 2.63 2.32 13.07
C ASN A 455 3.31 2.86 11.79
N GLY A 456 2.89 4.05 11.35
CA GLY A 456 3.32 4.67 10.11
C GLY A 456 2.75 4.05 8.85
N ASP A 457 1.74 3.17 8.91
CA ASP A 457 1.13 2.56 7.73
C ASP A 457 0.25 3.59 6.97
N PRO A 458 0.57 3.93 5.70
CA PRO A 458 -0.24 4.83 4.87
C PRO A 458 -1.71 4.43 4.74
N ASP A 459 -2.03 3.14 4.91
CA ASP A 459 -3.39 2.61 4.80
C ASP A 459 -4.20 2.77 6.09
N LEU A 460 -3.58 3.21 7.18
CA LEU A 460 -4.21 3.38 8.49
C LEU A 460 -4.10 4.82 9.02
N PRO A 461 -4.66 5.79 8.29
CA PRO A 461 -4.69 7.18 8.73
C PRO A 461 -5.68 7.39 9.89
N ILE A 462 -5.33 8.29 10.80
CA ILE A 462 -6.18 8.75 11.92
C ILE A 462 -6.00 10.25 12.11
N ILE A 463 -7.10 10.99 12.28
CA ILE A 463 -7.05 12.42 12.54
C ILE A 463 -6.77 12.63 14.03
N ILE A 464 -5.76 13.43 14.34
CA ILE A 464 -5.32 13.71 15.72
C ILE A 464 -5.53 15.16 16.16
N GLY A 465 -6.02 16.02 15.27
CA GLY A 465 -6.30 17.42 15.59
C GLY A 465 -6.69 18.25 14.39
N THR A 466 -6.98 19.53 14.65
CA THR A 466 -7.35 20.55 13.66
C THR A 466 -6.38 21.73 13.73
N LEU A 467 -6.26 22.47 12.63
CA LEU A 467 -5.38 23.63 12.53
C LEU A 467 -6.14 24.85 11.99
N HIS A 468 -5.76 26.03 12.48
CA HIS A 468 -6.05 27.29 11.82
C HIS A 468 -4.99 27.56 10.75
N ASN A 469 -5.38 28.21 9.65
CA ASN A 469 -4.49 28.60 8.57
C ASN A 469 -4.91 29.95 7.94
N GLY A 470 -4.35 30.31 6.78
CA GLY A 470 -4.65 31.58 6.11
C GLY A 470 -6.10 31.73 5.64
N GLU A 471 -6.76 30.62 5.30
CA GLU A 471 -8.18 30.55 4.92
C GLU A 471 -9.06 30.36 6.17
N ASN A 472 -8.75 29.33 6.97
CA ASN A 472 -9.38 29.00 8.25
C ASN A 472 -8.78 29.82 9.40
N LYS A 473 -9.07 31.13 9.41
CA LYS A 473 -8.48 32.07 10.37
C LYS A 473 -8.85 31.75 11.81
N ASN A 474 -7.95 32.12 12.72
CA ASN A 474 -8.25 32.11 14.15
C ASN A 474 -9.37 33.12 14.44
N PRO A 475 -10.43 32.76 15.20
CA PRO A 475 -11.56 33.64 15.46
C PRO A 475 -11.24 34.81 16.41
N VAL A 476 -10.09 34.81 17.10
CA VAL A 476 -9.62 35.96 17.89
C VAL A 476 -8.51 36.72 17.18
N ASN A 477 -8.41 38.02 17.45
CA ASN A 477 -7.46 38.91 16.79
C ASN A 477 -6.07 38.79 17.41
N LEU A 478 -5.29 37.81 16.96
CA LEU A 478 -3.91 37.60 17.41
C LEU A 478 -2.92 38.53 16.67
N PRO A 479 -1.89 39.06 17.36
CA PRO A 479 -1.50 38.78 18.75
C PRO A 479 -2.15 39.71 19.80
N LYS A 480 -3.13 40.54 19.43
CA LYS A 480 -3.73 41.55 20.33
C LYS A 480 -4.52 40.90 21.48
N GLU A 481 -5.22 39.81 21.21
CA GLU A 481 -6.08 39.10 22.17
C GLU A 481 -5.43 37.80 22.70
N LYS A 482 -4.11 37.80 22.88
CA LYS A 482 -3.32 36.60 23.25
C LYS A 482 -3.61 36.01 24.64
N THR A 483 -4.36 36.72 25.48
CA THR A 483 -4.78 36.28 26.83
C THR A 483 -6.18 35.66 26.83
N LYS A 484 -6.84 35.58 25.67
CA LYS A 484 -8.14 34.94 25.53
C LYS A 484 -8.00 33.45 25.18
N SER A 485 -8.74 32.62 25.90
CA SER A 485 -8.94 31.20 25.62
C SER A 485 -10.43 30.94 25.43
N PHE A 486 -10.84 30.05 24.52
CA PHE A 486 -12.27 29.85 24.24
C PHE A 486 -12.59 28.49 23.62
N ILE A 487 -13.85 28.11 23.74
CA ILE A 487 -14.53 27.13 22.88
C ILE A 487 -15.65 27.88 22.17
N LYS A 488 -15.48 28.12 20.87
CA LYS A 488 -16.43 28.85 20.02
C LYS A 488 -16.92 27.91 18.93
N THR A 489 -18.23 27.69 18.87
CA THR A 489 -18.86 26.92 17.80
C THR A 489 -19.28 27.86 16.66
N TYR A 490 -19.87 27.33 15.59
CA TYR A 490 -20.34 28.15 14.48
C TYR A 490 -21.63 27.55 13.91
N SER A 491 -22.68 28.34 13.73
CA SER A 491 -23.97 27.84 13.27
C SER A 491 -23.87 27.22 11.86
N ILE A 492 -24.69 26.20 11.61
CA ILE A 492 -24.82 25.52 10.31
C ILE A 492 -26.32 25.38 9.97
N PRO A 493 -26.79 25.85 8.80
CA PRO A 493 -26.08 26.82 7.95
C PRO A 493 -25.85 28.13 8.72
N GLN A 494 -24.96 28.98 8.20
CA GLN A 494 -24.75 30.31 8.77
C GLN A 494 -25.89 31.26 8.34
N TYR A 495 -26.17 32.29 9.14
CA TYR A 495 -27.10 33.36 8.76
C TYR A 495 -26.49 34.22 7.63
N GLU A 496 -27.33 34.78 6.77
CA GLU A 496 -26.89 35.62 5.64
C GLU A 496 -26.30 36.96 6.11
N ASP A 497 -26.81 37.51 7.20
CA ASP A 497 -26.54 38.88 7.66
C ASP A 497 -25.67 38.96 8.93
N LYS A 498 -25.38 37.83 9.59
CA LYS A 498 -24.62 37.81 10.84
C LYS A 498 -23.93 36.48 11.13
N GLU A 499 -22.91 36.53 11.97
CA GLU A 499 -22.27 35.33 12.50
C GLU A 499 -23.04 34.76 13.70
N GLY A 500 -23.63 33.59 13.52
CA GLY A 500 -24.23 32.76 14.56
C GLY A 500 -23.21 31.84 15.22
N TYR A 501 -23.13 31.86 16.55
CA TYR A 501 -22.23 31.00 17.33
C TYR A 501 -22.62 30.89 18.81
N ASN A 502 -22.26 29.75 19.43
CA ASN A 502 -22.19 29.60 20.88
C ASN A 502 -20.74 29.74 21.34
N GLU A 503 -20.52 30.25 22.55
CA GLU A 503 -19.16 30.46 23.07
C GLU A 503 -19.07 30.31 24.58
N ILE A 504 -17.99 29.66 25.02
CA ILE A 504 -17.44 29.76 26.38
C ILE A 504 -16.06 30.38 26.22
N ALA A 505 -15.84 31.57 26.80
CA ALA A 505 -14.56 32.27 26.69
C ALA A 505 -14.04 32.74 28.05
N PHE A 506 -12.72 32.71 28.18
CA PHE A 506 -11.92 33.07 29.34
C PHE A 506 -10.95 34.17 28.92
N GLU A 507 -10.99 35.31 29.58
CA GLU A 507 -10.01 36.38 29.48
C GLU A 507 -9.14 36.36 30.74
N ASP A 508 -7.84 36.12 30.56
CA ASP A 508 -6.86 36.03 31.65
C ASP A 508 -6.00 37.31 31.80
N LYS A 509 -6.38 38.40 31.10
CA LYS A 509 -5.71 39.69 31.26
C LYS A 509 -5.95 40.23 32.67
N ARG A 510 -4.87 40.29 33.46
CA ARG A 510 -4.90 40.80 34.84
C ARG A 510 -5.60 42.16 34.97
N GLY A 511 -6.59 42.22 35.86
CA GLY A 511 -7.41 43.40 36.13
C GLY A 511 -8.63 43.53 35.21
N ASP A 512 -8.68 42.75 34.14
CA ASP A 512 -9.76 42.69 33.16
C ASP A 512 -10.26 41.23 32.97
N GLU A 513 -10.06 40.35 33.97
CA GLU A 513 -10.42 38.94 33.88
C GLU A 513 -11.93 38.76 33.66
N ASN A 514 -12.31 37.83 32.76
CA ASN A 514 -13.70 37.61 32.42
C ASN A 514 -13.98 36.16 32.01
N LEU A 515 -15.08 35.60 32.52
CA LEU A 515 -15.69 34.37 32.03
C LEU A 515 -17.01 34.73 31.37
N SER A 516 -17.12 34.50 30.07
CA SER A 516 -18.35 34.76 29.30
C SER A 516 -18.95 33.48 28.74
N LEU A 517 -20.26 33.34 28.92
CA LEU A 517 -21.09 32.31 28.32
C LEU A 517 -22.06 32.98 27.35
N ARG A 518 -22.06 32.52 26.09
CA ARG A 518 -22.96 33.01 25.04
C ARG A 518 -23.70 31.84 24.40
N ALA A 519 -25.02 31.92 24.39
CA ALA A 519 -25.89 31.05 23.61
C ALA A 519 -26.48 31.82 22.42
N GLN A 520 -26.48 31.22 21.23
CA GLN A 520 -27.02 31.84 20.01
C GLN A 520 -28.54 31.87 20.00
N LYS A 521 -29.19 30.94 20.72
CA LYS A 521 -30.64 30.81 20.77
C LYS A 521 -31.08 30.50 22.21
N ASP A 522 -31.27 29.23 22.53
CA ASP A 522 -31.79 28.79 23.83
C ASP A 522 -30.64 28.40 24.76
N MET A 523 -30.74 28.75 26.05
CA MET A 523 -29.83 28.30 27.11
C MET A 523 -30.66 27.62 28.20
N ASN A 524 -30.50 26.30 28.34
CA ASN A 524 -31.21 25.50 29.34
C ASN A 524 -30.24 25.00 30.41
N THR A 525 -30.61 25.17 31.68
CA THR A 525 -29.85 24.67 32.83
C THR A 525 -30.74 23.74 33.65
N LEU A 526 -30.31 22.49 33.84
CA LEU A 526 -30.99 21.51 34.70
C LEU A 526 -30.03 21.05 35.80
N VAL A 527 -30.42 21.26 37.06
CA VAL A 527 -29.65 20.85 38.24
C VAL A 527 -30.51 19.90 39.06
N PHE A 528 -30.04 18.66 39.25
CA PHE A 528 -30.82 17.62 39.94
C PHE A 528 -30.82 17.72 41.47
N ASN A 529 -29.91 18.52 42.05
CA ASN A 529 -29.79 18.66 43.50
C ASN A 529 -29.76 20.14 43.92
N ASP A 530 -28.58 20.73 44.10
CA ASP A 530 -28.45 22.09 44.63
C ASP A 530 -27.69 22.99 43.63
N GLU A 531 -28.20 24.21 43.40
CA GLU A 531 -27.48 25.29 42.72
C GLU A 531 -27.05 26.35 43.74
N PHE A 532 -25.77 26.77 43.69
CA PHE A 532 -25.24 27.84 44.54
C PHE A 532 -24.55 28.91 43.71
N LYS A 533 -24.93 30.18 43.93
CA LYS A 533 -24.33 31.34 43.29
C LYS A 533 -23.91 32.38 44.33
N HIS A 534 -22.60 32.62 44.43
CA HIS A 534 -22.04 33.67 45.28
C HIS A 534 -21.38 34.76 44.44
N VAL A 535 -21.84 36.00 44.62
CA VAL A 535 -21.28 37.18 43.96
C VAL A 535 -20.81 38.17 45.03
N GLN A 536 -19.51 38.45 45.07
CA GLN A 536 -18.90 39.28 46.10
C GLN A 536 -19.11 40.79 45.91
N ASN A 537 -19.36 41.21 44.67
CA ASN A 537 -19.62 42.60 44.34
C ASN A 537 -21.07 42.75 43.86
N ASN A 538 -21.30 42.99 42.57
CA ASN A 538 -22.63 43.29 42.04
C ASN A 538 -23.13 42.19 41.10
N SER A 539 -24.43 41.88 41.15
CA SER A 539 -25.14 41.03 40.19
C SER A 539 -26.21 41.84 39.47
N LYS A 540 -26.29 41.70 38.14
CA LYS A 540 -27.31 42.34 37.29
C LYS A 540 -27.93 41.30 36.37
N THR A 541 -29.25 41.24 36.36
CA THR A 541 -30.03 40.40 35.44
C THR A 541 -30.98 41.30 34.66
N ILE A 542 -31.00 41.16 33.34
CA ILE A 542 -31.92 41.87 32.44
C ILE A 542 -32.71 40.80 31.70
N ILE A 543 -34.04 40.89 31.76
CA ILE A 543 -34.96 40.09 30.96
C ILE A 543 -35.80 41.08 30.16
N ASP A 544 -35.68 41.03 28.84
CA ASP A 544 -36.35 41.99 27.95
C ASP A 544 -37.84 41.66 27.72
N ASN A 545 -38.20 40.38 27.91
CA ASN A 545 -39.57 39.92 27.84
C ASN A 545 -40.01 39.38 29.23
N ASP A 546 -40.53 38.16 29.29
CA ASP A 546 -41.13 37.62 30.51
C ASP A 546 -40.12 36.87 31.38
N LYS A 547 -40.24 37.05 32.71
CA LYS A 547 -39.59 36.20 33.72
C LYS A 547 -40.66 35.46 34.50
N GLU A 548 -40.60 34.13 34.49
CA GLU A 548 -41.37 33.26 35.37
C GLU A 548 -40.44 32.59 36.37
N GLU A 549 -40.88 32.47 37.63
CA GLU A 549 -40.12 31.82 38.71
C GLU A 549 -41.09 31.08 39.63
N THR A 550 -40.89 29.77 39.75
CA THR A 550 -41.70 28.90 40.59
C THR A 550 -40.81 28.26 41.64
N VAL A 551 -41.21 28.40 42.92
CA VAL A 551 -40.53 27.79 44.07
C VAL A 551 -41.56 26.95 44.81
N GLU A 552 -41.41 25.63 44.79
CA GLU A 552 -42.43 24.71 45.34
C GLU A 552 -42.49 24.71 46.87
N ALA A 553 -41.37 25.02 47.53
CA ALA A 553 -41.27 25.05 48.98
C ALA A 553 -41.14 26.49 49.50
N ASN A 554 -39.94 26.89 49.94
CA ASN A 554 -39.72 28.19 50.57
C ASN A 554 -38.82 29.06 49.70
N SER A 555 -39.22 30.33 49.50
CA SER A 555 -38.36 31.39 48.95
C SER A 555 -38.05 32.40 50.06
N ILE A 556 -36.76 32.61 50.34
CA ILE A 556 -36.28 33.54 51.38
C ILE A 556 -35.38 34.59 50.71
N LEU A 557 -35.80 35.84 50.75
CA LEU A 557 -35.01 36.99 50.28
C LEU A 557 -34.59 37.83 51.48
N THR A 558 -33.28 37.99 51.68
CA THR A 558 -32.72 38.89 52.70
C THR A 558 -31.97 40.04 52.04
N VAL A 559 -32.37 41.28 52.34
CA VAL A 559 -31.73 42.51 51.84
C VAL A 559 -31.32 43.36 53.05
N ASN A 560 -30.01 43.60 53.21
CA ASN A 560 -29.45 44.27 54.41
C ASN A 560 -29.66 45.79 54.44
N LYS A 561 -29.93 46.40 53.28
CA LYS A 561 -30.17 47.84 53.12
C LYS A 561 -31.50 48.02 52.37
N ASP A 562 -31.48 48.77 51.29
CA ASP A 562 -32.70 49.13 50.57
C ASP A 562 -33.11 48.04 49.58
N TYR A 563 -34.42 47.75 49.57
CA TYR A 563 -35.08 46.95 48.53
C TYR A 563 -36.04 47.86 47.77
N THR A 564 -35.88 47.95 46.45
CA THR A 564 -36.71 48.81 45.59
C THR A 564 -37.31 47.99 44.46
N GLN A 565 -38.61 48.09 44.27
CA GLN A 565 -39.33 47.55 43.12
C GLN A 565 -40.02 48.69 42.38
N ASN A 566 -39.78 48.80 41.07
CA ASN A 566 -40.43 49.77 40.21
C ASN A 566 -41.30 49.02 39.20
N ILE A 567 -42.62 49.00 39.43
CA ILE A 567 -43.59 48.30 38.58
C ILE A 567 -44.43 49.37 37.88
N LYS A 568 -44.43 49.36 36.54
CA LYS A 568 -45.09 50.40 35.73
C LYS A 568 -46.60 50.22 35.62
N GLU A 569 -47.05 48.97 35.68
CA GLU A 569 -48.46 48.62 35.57
C GLU A 569 -48.95 48.03 36.90
N ASN A 570 -49.34 46.76 36.92
CA ASN A 570 -49.98 46.13 38.08
C ASN A 570 -49.01 45.25 38.87
N GLN A 571 -49.07 45.36 40.20
CA GLN A 571 -48.50 44.38 41.12
C GLN A 571 -49.64 43.59 41.77
N ILE A 572 -49.70 42.28 41.50
CA ILE A 572 -50.71 41.38 42.05
C ILE A 572 -50.00 40.38 42.97
N ASN A 573 -50.42 40.33 44.24
CA ASN A 573 -49.91 39.37 45.22
C ASN A 573 -51.09 38.59 45.80
N THR A 574 -51.13 37.28 45.57
CA THR A 574 -52.12 36.38 46.18
C THR A 574 -51.46 35.58 47.29
N VAL A 575 -52.00 35.66 48.50
CA VAL A 575 -51.50 34.93 49.68
C VAL A 575 -52.67 34.19 50.32
N GLU A 576 -52.62 32.85 50.32
CA GLU A 576 -53.75 32.01 50.77
C GLU A 576 -53.98 32.01 52.28
N LYS A 577 -52.91 32.15 53.06
CA LYS A 577 -52.97 32.07 54.53
C LYS A 577 -52.79 33.43 55.20
N GLU A 578 -51.55 33.91 55.28
CA GLU A 578 -51.22 35.10 56.05
C GLU A 578 -50.09 35.91 55.38
N LYS A 579 -50.27 37.24 55.33
CA LYS A 579 -49.23 38.19 54.95
C LYS A 579 -48.90 39.06 56.17
N ILE A 580 -47.76 38.81 56.81
CA ILE A 580 -47.26 39.61 57.94
C ILE A 580 -46.27 40.65 57.41
N THR A 581 -46.48 41.92 57.75
CA THR A 581 -45.50 42.99 57.52
C THR A 581 -45.17 43.63 58.85
N THR A 582 -43.92 43.49 59.29
CA THR A 582 -43.45 44.08 60.55
C THR A 582 -42.45 45.19 60.22
N VAL A 583 -42.79 46.41 60.59
CA VAL A 583 -41.89 47.55 60.59
C VAL A 583 -41.45 47.78 62.03
N LYS A 584 -40.13 47.74 62.30
CA LYS A 584 -39.59 47.95 63.65
C LYS A 584 -39.51 49.41 64.03
#